data_AF-A0A3M1EDU3-F1
#
_entry.id   AF-A0A3M1EDU3-F1
#
_cell.length_a   1.000
_cell.length_b   1.000
_cell.length_c   1.000
_cell.angle_alpha   90.00
_cell.angle_beta   90.00
_cell.angle_gamma   90.00
#
_symmetry.space_group_name_H-M   'P 1'
#
loop_
_entity.id
_entity.type
_entity.pdbx_description
1 polymer ?
#
loop_
_entity_poly.entity_id
_entity_poly.type
_entity_poly.pdbx_seq_one_letter_code
_entity_poly.pdbx_strand_id
1 'polypeptide(L)'
;MLPPDASPPSPLASQLQDWFRTWLNRLPGQEEEQLLYELIAEGPPELVDRLTPNELQQWIRTWNKRFILSLGQEFPGERFLCAFNAVEDTIYRLDNEELAHFLQWASETTGLSPAALAQEAARRAQSEQNRREGSLLAACHDPVDMLAALLWAWQPGRTGLRPAMADAGLRRRLEAYIAARRQRRPESVVTLLGGAAGNMANVLHELGMHVTGYWIYHPPALAA
;
A
#
# COMPACT_ATOMS: atom_id res chain seq x y z
N MET A 1 -14.14 -3.95 20.90
CA MET A 1 -15.15 -4.39 19.92
C MET A 1 -15.02 -3.52 18.70
N LEU A 2 -14.44 -4.04 17.62
CA LEU A 2 -14.44 -3.40 16.31
C LEU A 2 -15.79 -3.73 15.62
N PRO A 3 -16.36 -2.84 14.80
CA PRO A 3 -17.58 -3.17 14.06
C PRO A 3 -17.28 -4.28 13.04
N PRO A 4 -18.26 -5.17 12.77
CA PRO A 4 -18.07 -6.28 11.85
C PRO A 4 -17.98 -5.77 10.41
N ASP A 5 -17.07 -6.38 9.66
CA ASP A 5 -17.02 -6.49 8.20
C ASP A 5 -17.69 -5.36 7.41
N ALA A 6 -16.88 -4.33 7.08
CA ALA A 6 -17.16 -3.56 5.88
C ALA A 6 -17.07 -4.54 4.70
N SER A 7 -18.22 -4.89 4.12
CA SER A 7 -18.26 -5.62 2.86
C SER A 7 -17.32 -4.94 1.86
N PRO A 8 -16.56 -5.70 1.04
CA PRO A 8 -15.71 -5.08 0.05
C PRO A 8 -16.55 -4.11 -0.78
N PRO A 9 -16.03 -2.91 -1.09
CA PRO A 9 -16.72 -1.99 -1.99
C PRO A 9 -17.13 -2.78 -3.22
N SER A 10 -18.41 -2.66 -3.60
CA SER A 10 -18.90 -3.32 -4.80
C SER A 10 -17.95 -3.01 -5.96
N PRO A 11 -17.80 -3.91 -6.96
CA PRO A 11 -16.94 -3.65 -8.11
C PRO A 11 -17.17 -2.26 -8.72
N LEU A 12 -18.43 -1.80 -8.70
CA LEU A 12 -18.84 -0.46 -9.08
C LEU A 12 -18.29 0.63 -8.14
N ALA A 13 -18.34 0.45 -6.82
CA ALA A 13 -17.78 1.41 -5.86
C ALA A 13 -16.26 1.56 -5.98
N SER A 14 -15.53 0.47 -6.26
CA SER A 14 -14.08 0.52 -6.51
C SER A 14 -13.76 1.22 -7.83
N GLN A 15 -14.49 0.90 -8.91
CA GLN A 15 -14.35 1.59 -10.20
C GLN A 15 -14.65 3.09 -10.10
N LEU A 16 -15.65 3.47 -9.32
CA LEU A 16 -16.00 4.87 -9.07
C LEU A 16 -14.92 5.61 -8.28
N GLN A 17 -14.32 4.96 -7.28
CA GLN A 17 -13.23 5.57 -6.51
C GLN A 17 -11.98 5.80 -7.36
N ASP A 18 -11.60 4.83 -8.20
CA ASP A 18 -10.41 4.94 -9.06
C ASP A 18 -10.59 5.97 -10.17
N TRP A 19 -11.77 5.99 -10.80
CA TRP A 19 -12.13 7.00 -11.79
C TRP A 19 -12.16 8.41 -11.17
N PHE A 20 -12.80 8.58 -10.01
CA PHE A 20 -12.88 9.87 -9.34
C PHE A 20 -11.51 10.39 -8.89
N ARG A 21 -10.64 9.50 -8.39
CA ARG A 21 -9.26 9.85 -8.02
C ARG A 21 -8.43 10.29 -9.24
N THR A 22 -8.62 9.64 -10.38
CA THR A 22 -7.95 10.01 -11.64
C THR A 22 -8.42 11.38 -12.15
N TRP A 23 -9.71 11.66 -12.01
CA TRP A 23 -10.32 12.92 -12.41
C TRP A 23 -9.92 14.10 -11.50
N LEU A 24 -9.89 13.92 -10.17
CA LEU A 24 -9.47 14.94 -9.22
C LEU A 24 -8.05 15.48 -9.49
N ASN A 25 -7.16 14.65 -10.02
CA ASN A 25 -5.78 15.04 -10.35
C ASN A 25 -5.69 15.91 -11.62
N ARG A 26 -6.78 16.07 -12.39
CA ARG A 26 -6.84 16.89 -13.63
C ARG A 26 -7.45 18.28 -13.42
N LEU A 27 -7.94 18.58 -12.21
CA LEU A 27 -8.68 19.80 -11.88
C LEU A 27 -7.93 21.16 -11.89
N PRO A 28 -6.58 21.28 -11.87
CA PRO A 28 -5.98 22.61 -11.86
C PRO A 28 -6.18 23.34 -13.20
N GLY A 29 -7.10 24.32 -13.22
CA GLY A 29 -7.15 25.36 -14.27
C GLY A 29 -8.15 25.16 -15.42
N GLN A 30 -9.11 24.24 -15.32
CA GLN A 30 -10.16 24.07 -16.35
C GLN A 30 -11.51 24.69 -15.95
N GLU A 31 -12.26 25.17 -16.95
CA GLU A 31 -13.61 25.71 -16.76
C GLU A 31 -14.60 24.58 -16.37
N GLU A 32 -15.44 24.86 -15.37
CA GLU A 32 -16.34 23.89 -14.71
C GLU A 32 -17.27 23.14 -15.69
N GLU A 33 -17.58 23.77 -16.82
CA GLU A 33 -18.42 23.22 -17.89
C GLU A 33 -17.70 22.16 -18.73
N GLN A 34 -16.41 22.37 -19.04
CA GLN A 34 -15.59 21.43 -19.81
C GLN A 34 -15.31 20.15 -19.01
N LEU A 35 -15.02 20.31 -17.71
CA LEU A 35 -14.87 19.21 -16.77
C LEU A 35 -16.13 18.35 -16.66
N LEU A 36 -17.31 18.95 -16.84
CA LEU A 36 -18.60 18.26 -16.82
C LEU A 36 -18.84 17.43 -18.08
N TYR A 37 -18.47 17.96 -19.24
CA TYR A 37 -18.54 17.23 -20.51
C TYR A 37 -17.58 16.04 -20.55
N GLU A 38 -16.35 16.20 -20.03
CA GLU A 38 -15.38 15.10 -19.92
C GLU A 38 -15.85 14.03 -18.94
N LEU A 39 -16.45 14.43 -17.81
CA LEU A 39 -17.01 13.51 -16.82
C LEU A 39 -18.18 12.68 -17.37
N ILE A 40 -19.02 13.28 -18.22
CA ILE A 40 -20.12 12.58 -18.92
C ILE A 40 -19.57 11.65 -20.00
N ALA A 41 -18.51 12.04 -20.70
CA ALA A 41 -17.92 11.26 -21.78
C ALA A 41 -17.06 10.07 -21.30
N GLU A 42 -16.37 10.21 -20.16
CA GLU A 42 -15.46 9.20 -19.61
C GLU A 42 -16.05 8.40 -18.43
N GLY A 43 -17.25 8.73 -17.97
CA GLY A 43 -17.92 8.07 -16.86
C GLY A 43 -18.44 6.66 -17.22
N PRO A 44 -18.63 5.77 -16.22
CA PRO A 44 -19.29 4.48 -16.45
C PRO A 44 -20.68 4.71 -17.08
N PRO A 45 -21.05 4.03 -18.18
CA PRO A 45 -22.32 4.24 -18.88
C PRO A 45 -23.53 4.13 -17.94
N GLU A 46 -23.46 3.19 -17.00
CA GLU A 46 -24.48 2.90 -15.99
C GLU A 46 -24.74 4.06 -15.02
N LEU A 47 -23.79 4.97 -14.83
CA LEU A 47 -23.92 6.16 -13.99
C LEU A 47 -24.44 7.36 -14.80
N VAL A 48 -23.94 7.49 -16.03
CA VAL A 48 -24.34 8.53 -17.00
C VAL A 48 -25.80 8.34 -17.44
N ASP A 49 -26.24 7.09 -17.60
CA ASP A 49 -27.62 6.74 -17.97
C ASP A 49 -28.63 6.97 -16.83
N ARG A 50 -28.16 7.03 -15.57
CA ARG A 50 -29.02 7.19 -14.38
C ARG A 50 -29.11 8.61 -13.86
N LEU A 51 -28.20 9.48 -14.27
CA LEU A 51 -28.16 10.88 -13.83
C LEU A 51 -28.43 11.78 -15.02
N THR A 52 -29.48 12.59 -14.93
CA THR A 52 -29.68 13.65 -15.90
C THR A 52 -28.51 14.65 -15.83
N PRO A 53 -28.15 15.33 -16.93
CA PRO A 53 -27.10 16.34 -16.92
C PRO A 53 -27.25 17.39 -15.81
N ASN A 54 -28.49 17.76 -15.46
CA ASN A 54 -28.79 18.67 -14.36
C ASN A 54 -28.47 18.08 -12.97
N GLU A 55 -28.76 16.81 -12.74
CA GLU A 55 -28.42 16.13 -11.47
C GLU A 55 -26.91 16.01 -11.30
N LEU A 56 -26.18 15.72 -12.38
CA LEU A 56 -24.73 15.66 -12.35
C LEU A 56 -24.09 17.03 -12.07
N GLN A 57 -24.58 18.10 -12.74
CA GLN A 57 -24.17 19.47 -12.45
C GLN A 57 -24.42 19.84 -10.99
N GLN A 58 -25.59 19.46 -10.45
CA GLN A 58 -25.92 19.73 -9.05
C GLN A 58 -24.99 18.98 -8.08
N TRP A 59 -24.62 17.74 -8.40
CA TRP A 59 -23.67 16.96 -7.61
C TRP A 59 -22.27 17.57 -7.61
N ILE A 60 -21.75 17.96 -8.79
CA ILE A 60 -20.44 18.60 -8.91
C ILE A 60 -20.42 19.92 -8.14
N ARG A 61 -21.43 20.78 -8.32
CA ARG A 61 -21.54 22.03 -7.57
C ARG A 61 -21.61 21.79 -6.06
N THR A 62 -22.32 20.75 -5.62
CA THR A 62 -22.42 20.39 -4.20
C THR A 62 -21.08 19.93 -3.64
N TRP A 63 -20.34 19.09 -4.37
CA TRP A 63 -19.02 18.61 -3.98
C TRP A 63 -17.96 19.72 -4.01
N ASN A 64 -17.92 20.53 -5.07
CA ASN A 64 -17.05 21.71 -5.16
C ASN A 64 -17.31 22.67 -4.01
N LYS A 65 -18.59 22.96 -3.70
CA LYS A 65 -18.96 23.79 -2.55
C LYS A 65 -18.47 23.20 -1.24
N ARG A 66 -18.65 21.89 -1.01
CA ARG A 66 -18.14 21.20 0.19
C ARG A 66 -16.62 21.24 0.28
N PHE A 67 -15.94 21.01 -0.82
CA PHE A 67 -14.47 21.03 -0.89
C PHE A 67 -13.92 22.42 -0.60
N ILE A 68 -14.49 23.46 -1.22
CA ILE A 68 -14.15 24.87 -0.96
C ILE A 68 -14.43 25.24 0.50
N LEU A 69 -15.54 24.77 1.09
CA LEU A 69 -15.83 25.00 2.51
C LEU A 69 -14.82 24.28 3.42
N SER A 70 -14.40 23.06 3.08
CA SER A 70 -13.41 22.29 3.84
C SER A 70 -11.98 22.83 3.70
N LEU A 71 -11.65 23.49 2.59
CA LEU A 71 -10.35 24.13 2.36
C LEU A 71 -10.30 25.60 2.80
N GLY A 72 -11.46 26.27 2.84
CA GLY A 72 -11.59 27.70 3.12
C GLY A 72 -11.72 28.05 4.59
N GLN A 73 -11.82 27.06 5.48
CA GLN A 73 -11.61 27.31 6.91
C GLN A 73 -10.09 27.41 7.13
N GLU A 74 -9.64 28.55 7.66
CA GLU A 74 -8.39 28.57 8.42
C GLU A 74 -8.53 27.46 9.45
N PHE A 75 -7.80 26.36 9.25
CA PHE A 75 -7.71 25.35 10.27
C PHE A 75 -7.17 26.08 11.48
N PRO A 76 -7.93 26.15 12.60
CA PRO A 76 -7.40 26.75 13.80
C PRO A 76 -6.09 26.02 14.09
N GLY A 77 -5.15 26.62 14.83
CA GLY A 77 -3.89 25.97 15.24
C GLY A 77 -4.08 24.78 16.18
N GLU A 78 -5.02 23.89 15.85
CA GLU A 78 -5.42 22.66 16.48
C GLU A 78 -4.20 21.74 16.48
N ARG A 79 -3.85 21.34 17.69
CA ARG A 79 -2.79 20.39 17.92
C ARG A 79 -3.40 19.01 17.84
N PHE A 80 -2.98 18.23 16.85
CA PHE A 80 -3.41 16.85 16.71
C PHE A 80 -2.46 15.91 17.44
N LEU A 81 -3.03 14.97 18.19
CA LEU A 81 -2.31 13.86 18.82
C LEU A 81 -2.42 12.63 17.91
N CYS A 82 -1.29 12.20 17.36
CA CYS A 82 -1.15 10.90 16.70
C CYS A 82 -0.37 9.96 17.64
N ALA A 83 -0.95 8.80 17.97
CA ALA A 83 -0.39 7.91 18.99
C ALA A 83 -0.51 6.42 18.64
N PHE A 84 0.25 5.61 19.38
CA PHE A 84 0.29 4.14 19.38
C PHE A 84 1.06 3.51 18.21
N ASN A 85 0.50 3.46 17.00
CA ASN A 85 1.08 2.66 15.93
C ASN A 85 1.86 3.51 14.90
N ALA A 86 3.11 3.81 15.24
CA ALA A 86 4.11 4.21 14.25
C ALA A 86 5.22 3.18 14.19
N VAL A 87 5.54 2.78 12.98
CA VAL A 87 6.60 1.83 12.67
C VAL A 87 7.45 2.37 11.52
N GLU A 88 8.67 1.90 11.40
CA GLU A 88 9.46 2.16 10.22
C GLU A 88 9.08 1.14 9.14
N ASP A 89 8.44 1.61 8.06
CA ASP A 89 8.14 0.79 6.90
C ASP A 89 9.29 0.93 5.90
N THR A 90 9.77 -0.20 5.39
CA THR A 90 10.73 -0.24 4.29
C THR A 90 10.06 -0.81 3.05
N ILE A 91 9.93 0.02 2.02
CA ILE A 91 9.43 -0.36 0.70
C ILE A 91 10.61 -0.72 -0.19
N TYR A 92 10.64 -1.98 -0.62
CA TYR A 92 11.58 -2.46 -1.62
C TYR A 92 10.87 -2.63 -2.97
N ARG A 93 11.26 -1.82 -3.96
CA ARG A 93 10.72 -1.82 -5.31
C ARG A 93 11.41 -2.90 -6.13
N LEU A 94 10.71 -4.03 -6.32
CA LEU A 94 11.18 -5.15 -7.13
C LEU A 94 10.86 -4.91 -8.61
N ASP A 95 11.74 -4.20 -9.31
CA ASP A 95 11.78 -4.24 -10.78
C ASP A 95 12.56 -5.47 -11.27
N ASN A 96 12.69 -5.64 -12.60
CA ASN A 96 13.35 -6.81 -13.18
C ASN A 96 14.81 -6.98 -12.70
N GLU A 97 15.52 -5.87 -12.48
CA GLU A 97 16.92 -5.90 -12.03
C GLU A 97 17.01 -6.26 -10.54
N GLU A 98 16.20 -5.62 -9.69
CA GLU A 98 16.16 -5.93 -8.26
C GLU A 98 15.64 -7.34 -7.99
N LEU A 99 14.71 -7.84 -8.80
CA LEU A 99 14.26 -9.22 -8.74
C LEU A 99 15.40 -10.20 -9.05
N ALA A 100 16.22 -9.92 -10.06
CA ALA A 100 17.38 -10.75 -10.38
C ALA A 100 18.39 -10.79 -9.22
N HIS A 101 18.66 -9.64 -8.60
CA HIS A 101 19.52 -9.58 -7.41
C HIS A 101 18.93 -10.31 -6.20
N PHE A 102 17.62 -10.20 -6.00
CA PHE A 102 16.94 -10.92 -4.93
C PHE A 102 16.99 -12.43 -5.14
N LEU A 103 16.77 -12.90 -6.38
CA LEU A 103 16.90 -14.31 -6.75
C LEU A 103 18.32 -14.83 -6.55
N GLN A 104 19.33 -14.03 -6.91
CA GLN A 104 20.74 -14.37 -6.65
C GLN A 104 21.02 -14.50 -5.15
N TRP A 105 20.63 -13.51 -4.35
CA TRP A 105 20.80 -13.56 -2.90
C TRP A 105 20.08 -14.77 -2.27
N ALA A 106 18.88 -15.08 -2.73
CA ALA A 106 18.10 -16.21 -2.27
C ALA A 106 18.77 -17.54 -2.64
N SER A 107 19.33 -17.63 -3.85
CA SER A 107 20.13 -18.77 -4.32
C SER A 107 21.37 -19.00 -3.46
N GLU A 108 22.15 -17.94 -3.20
CA GLU A 108 23.33 -17.99 -2.33
C GLU A 108 22.97 -18.38 -0.89
N THR A 109 21.85 -17.87 -0.37
CA THR A 109 21.40 -18.14 1.01
C THR A 109 20.88 -19.57 1.19
N THR A 110 20.29 -20.15 0.16
CA THR A 110 19.68 -21.50 0.23
C THR A 110 20.59 -22.60 -0.32
N GLY A 111 21.62 -22.24 -1.09
CA GLY A 111 22.46 -23.18 -1.83
C GLY A 111 21.77 -23.82 -3.04
N LEU A 112 20.55 -23.38 -3.39
CA LEU A 112 19.80 -23.88 -4.54
C LEU A 112 20.22 -23.14 -5.80
N SER A 113 20.22 -23.83 -6.95
CA SER A 113 20.32 -23.15 -8.24
C SER A 113 19.09 -22.26 -8.48
N PRO A 114 19.19 -21.19 -9.29
CA PRO A 114 18.04 -20.34 -9.59
C PRO A 114 16.82 -21.10 -10.13
N ALA A 115 17.05 -22.13 -10.95
CA ALA A 115 15.99 -22.98 -11.48
C ALA A 115 15.29 -23.83 -10.40
N ALA A 116 16.07 -24.45 -9.50
CA ALA A 116 15.51 -25.26 -8.41
C ALA A 116 14.72 -24.38 -7.41
N LEU A 117 15.25 -23.19 -7.13
CA LEU A 117 14.62 -22.19 -6.27
C LEU A 117 13.29 -21.69 -6.85
N ALA A 118 13.23 -21.40 -8.16
CA ALA A 118 11.99 -21.01 -8.83
C ALA A 118 10.94 -22.14 -8.82
N GLN A 119 11.36 -23.39 -9.10
CA GLN A 119 10.47 -24.55 -9.08
C GLN A 119 9.86 -24.77 -7.69
N GLU A 120 10.68 -24.73 -6.64
CA GLU A 120 10.20 -24.93 -5.27
C GLU A 120 9.32 -23.77 -4.78
N ALA A 121 9.68 -22.53 -5.12
CA ALA A 121 8.85 -21.37 -4.82
C ALA A 121 7.47 -21.46 -5.50
N ALA A 122 7.43 -21.86 -6.78
CA ALA A 122 6.18 -22.06 -7.51
C ALA A 122 5.33 -23.17 -6.88
N ARG A 123 5.95 -24.29 -6.50
CA ARG A 123 5.27 -25.40 -5.82
C ARG A 123 4.62 -24.94 -4.51
N ARG A 124 5.35 -24.20 -3.67
CA ARG A 124 4.85 -23.65 -2.39
C ARG A 124 3.78 -22.58 -2.58
N ALA A 125 3.90 -21.74 -3.61
CA ALA A 125 2.90 -20.74 -3.93
C ALA A 125 1.56 -21.39 -4.36
N GLN A 126 1.63 -22.54 -5.05
CA GLN A 126 0.44 -23.31 -5.43
C GLN A 126 -0.19 -24.04 -4.26
N SER A 127 0.62 -24.64 -3.37
CA SER A 127 0.11 -25.38 -2.21
C SER A 127 -0.23 -24.48 -1.02
N GLU A 128 0.17 -23.21 -1.05
CA GLU A 128 0.06 -22.23 0.04
C GLU A 128 0.72 -22.69 1.35
N GLN A 129 1.70 -23.59 1.23
CA GLN A 129 2.44 -24.16 2.34
C GLN A 129 3.86 -23.61 2.37
N ASN A 130 4.31 -23.24 3.57
CA ASN A 130 5.70 -22.88 3.82
C ASN A 130 6.58 -24.13 3.99
N ARG A 131 7.89 -23.95 4.19
CA ARG A 131 8.85 -25.06 4.38
C ARG A 131 8.47 -26.07 5.47
N ARG A 132 7.73 -25.64 6.49
CA ARG A 132 7.31 -26.48 7.62
C ARG A 132 5.92 -27.07 7.45
N GLU A 133 5.39 -27.06 6.23
CA GLU A 133 4.03 -27.51 5.90
C GLU A 133 2.91 -26.69 6.58
N GLY A 134 3.26 -25.56 7.19
CA GLY A 134 2.33 -24.57 7.72
C GLY A 134 1.87 -23.58 6.66
N SER A 135 1.01 -22.63 7.01
CA SER A 135 0.52 -21.64 6.05
C SER A 135 1.61 -20.65 5.62
N LEU A 136 1.78 -20.51 4.30
CA LEU A 136 2.61 -19.49 3.66
C LEU A 136 2.15 -18.07 3.97
N LEU A 137 0.85 -17.88 4.23
CA LEU A 137 0.26 -16.57 4.54
C LEU A 137 0.56 -16.14 5.98
N ALA A 138 0.85 -17.11 6.86
CA ALA A 138 1.13 -16.87 8.27
C ALA A 138 2.62 -16.57 8.52
N ALA A 139 3.53 -17.33 7.91
CA ALA A 139 4.95 -17.21 8.21
C ALA A 139 5.85 -17.67 7.06
N CYS A 140 6.97 -16.95 6.89
CA CYS A 140 8.10 -17.34 6.05
C CYS A 140 9.28 -17.81 6.92
N HIS A 141 9.87 -18.96 6.56
CA HIS A 141 11.00 -19.55 7.28
C HIS A 141 12.30 -19.53 6.48
N ASP A 142 12.24 -19.34 5.16
CA ASP A 142 13.41 -19.24 4.29
C ASP A 142 13.15 -18.29 3.10
N PRO A 143 14.18 -17.95 2.30
CA PRO A 143 14.00 -17.11 1.10
C PRO A 143 13.05 -17.71 0.05
N VAL A 144 12.89 -19.04 0.03
CA VAL A 144 11.99 -19.72 -0.91
C VAL A 144 10.53 -19.47 -0.53
N ASP A 145 10.20 -19.47 0.76
CA ASP A 145 8.89 -19.05 1.26
C ASP A 145 8.61 -17.58 0.91
N MET A 146 9.61 -16.69 0.99
CA MET A 146 9.42 -15.29 0.59
C MET A 146 9.10 -15.17 -0.91
N LEU A 147 9.84 -15.88 -1.75
CA LEU A 147 9.58 -15.93 -3.19
C LEU A 147 8.21 -16.54 -3.51
N ALA A 148 7.83 -17.61 -2.82
CA ALA A 148 6.53 -18.22 -2.95
C ALA A 148 5.41 -17.24 -2.56
N ALA A 149 5.58 -16.50 -1.48
CA ALA A 149 4.60 -15.49 -1.04
C ALA A 149 4.47 -14.34 -2.06
N LEU A 150 5.57 -13.89 -2.66
CA LEU A 150 5.55 -12.91 -3.76
C LEU A 150 4.83 -13.46 -4.99
N LEU A 151 5.14 -14.69 -5.42
CA LEU A 151 4.46 -15.35 -6.54
C LEU A 151 2.97 -15.53 -6.28
N TRP A 152 2.58 -15.87 -5.05
CA TRP A 152 1.19 -15.96 -4.63
C TRP A 152 0.50 -14.58 -4.72
N ALA A 153 1.16 -13.52 -4.23
CA ALA A 153 0.63 -12.15 -4.23
C ALA A 153 0.46 -11.56 -5.63
N TRP A 154 1.29 -11.98 -6.59
CA TRP A 154 1.21 -11.54 -7.98
C TRP A 154 0.04 -12.13 -8.77
N GLN A 155 -0.66 -13.13 -8.23
CA GLN A 155 -1.81 -13.71 -8.93
C GLN A 155 -3.03 -12.77 -8.90
N PRO A 156 -3.82 -12.71 -9.98
CA PRO A 156 -5.02 -11.89 -10.03
C PRO A 156 -5.99 -12.18 -8.89
N GLY A 157 -6.54 -11.13 -8.29
CA GLY A 157 -7.53 -11.24 -7.21
C GLY A 157 -6.94 -11.55 -5.83
N ARG A 158 -5.61 -11.63 -5.69
CA ARG A 158 -4.94 -11.83 -4.40
C ARG A 158 -4.33 -10.51 -3.92
N THR A 159 -4.64 -10.09 -2.69
CA THR A 159 -4.09 -8.86 -2.08
C THR A 159 -3.85 -9.03 -0.58
N GLY A 160 -2.97 -8.20 0.00
CA GLY A 160 -2.91 -8.01 1.47
C GLY A 160 -2.14 -9.07 2.26
N LEU A 161 -1.09 -9.66 1.70
CA LEU A 161 -0.23 -10.60 2.42
C LEU A 161 0.65 -9.92 3.48
N ARG A 162 0.67 -10.49 4.69
CA ARG A 162 1.54 -10.06 5.81
C ARG A 162 2.14 -11.25 6.56
N PRO A 163 2.91 -12.13 5.89
CA PRO A 163 3.51 -13.27 6.56
C PRO A 163 4.59 -12.77 7.54
N ALA A 164 4.61 -13.35 8.74
CA ALA A 164 5.65 -13.06 9.71
C ALA A 164 6.98 -13.70 9.27
N MET A 165 8.07 -12.98 9.46
CA MET A 165 9.41 -13.57 9.34
C MET A 165 9.70 -14.37 10.61
N ALA A 166 9.48 -15.68 10.56
CA ALA A 166 9.55 -16.53 11.74
C ALA A 166 10.99 -16.86 12.19
N ASP A 167 11.97 -16.72 11.30
CA ASP A 167 13.38 -16.97 11.61
C ASP A 167 14.17 -15.66 11.79
N ALA A 168 14.70 -15.44 13.00
CA ALA A 168 15.47 -14.25 13.33
C ALA A 168 16.82 -14.17 12.57
N GLY A 169 17.38 -15.32 12.15
CA GLY A 169 18.58 -15.37 11.32
C GLY A 169 18.31 -14.91 9.89
N LEU A 170 17.18 -15.31 9.32
CA LEU A 170 16.69 -14.88 8.02
C LEU A 170 16.37 -13.39 8.03
N ARG A 171 15.67 -12.91 9.08
CA ARG A 171 15.37 -11.48 9.24
C ARG A 171 16.65 -10.63 9.20
N ARG A 172 17.67 -10.98 10.00
CA ARG A 172 18.96 -10.26 10.00
C ARG A 172 19.66 -10.28 8.64
N ARG A 173 19.61 -11.41 7.93
CA ARG A 173 20.19 -11.54 6.58
C ARG A 173 19.44 -10.66 5.56
N LEU A 174 18.12 -10.62 5.65
CA LEU A 174 17.30 -9.76 4.80
C LEU A 174 17.55 -8.27 5.08
N GLU A 175 17.60 -7.88 6.35
CA GLU A 175 17.93 -6.50 6.74
C GLU A 175 19.30 -6.08 6.20
N ALA A 176 20.31 -6.94 6.30
CA ALA A 176 21.63 -6.69 5.72
C ALA A 176 21.60 -6.60 4.18
N TYR A 177 20.86 -7.47 3.51
CA TYR A 177 20.67 -7.43 2.06
C TYR A 177 20.02 -6.11 1.62
N ILE A 178 18.90 -5.73 2.25
CA ILE A 178 18.17 -4.50 1.93
C ILE A 178 19.04 -3.26 2.20
N ALA A 179 19.79 -3.22 3.31
CA ALA A 179 20.72 -2.14 3.60
C ALA A 179 21.81 -2.00 2.52
N ALA A 180 22.35 -3.12 2.03
CA ALA A 180 23.32 -3.11 0.95
C ALA A 180 22.71 -2.64 -0.38
N ARG A 181 21.46 -3.06 -0.69
CA ARG A 181 20.73 -2.56 -1.87
C ARG A 181 20.48 -1.07 -1.78
N ARG A 182 20.05 -0.55 -0.63
CA ARG A 182 19.84 0.89 -0.40
C ARG A 182 21.09 1.73 -0.66
N GLN A 183 22.27 1.23 -0.31
CA GLN A 183 23.53 1.94 -0.59
C GLN A 183 23.87 1.96 -2.08
N ARG A 184 23.54 0.90 -2.82
CA ARG A 184 23.85 0.76 -4.25
C ARG A 184 22.83 1.44 -5.15
N ARG A 185 21.55 1.36 -4.78
CA ARG A 185 20.41 1.83 -5.55
C ARG A 185 19.36 2.46 -4.62
N PRO A 186 19.61 3.67 -4.10
CA PRO A 186 18.78 4.29 -3.06
C PRO A 186 17.31 4.45 -3.46
N GLU A 187 17.01 4.58 -4.75
CA GLU A 187 15.65 4.76 -5.27
C GLU A 187 14.82 3.47 -5.27
N SER A 188 15.45 2.30 -5.15
CA SER A 188 14.76 1.01 -5.06
C SER A 188 14.35 0.65 -3.63
N VAL A 189 14.95 1.28 -2.62
CA VAL A 189 14.64 1.04 -1.19
C VAL A 189 14.29 2.35 -0.50
N VAL A 190 13.01 2.54 -0.20
CA VAL A 190 12.50 3.72 0.48
C VAL A 190 12.10 3.35 1.90
N THR A 191 12.59 4.11 2.88
CA THR A 191 12.16 4.00 4.27
C THR A 191 11.24 5.17 4.60
N LEU A 192 10.09 4.87 5.19
CA LEU A 192 9.08 5.88 5.54
C LEU A 192 8.43 5.55 6.88
N LEU A 193 7.83 6.57 7.48
CA LEU A 193 7.06 6.40 8.70
C LEU A 193 5.73 5.73 8.35
N GLY A 194 5.59 4.49 8.79
CA GLY A 194 4.41 3.67 8.60
C GLY A 194 3.54 3.55 9.85
N GLY A 195 2.52 2.69 9.75
CA GLY A 195 1.47 2.55 10.77
C GLY A 195 0.42 3.66 10.66
N ALA A 196 -0.77 3.45 11.23
CA ALA A 196 -1.89 4.39 11.03
C ALA A 196 -1.58 5.78 11.61
N ALA A 197 -0.96 5.83 12.79
CA ALA A 197 -0.59 7.09 13.43
C ALA A 197 0.60 7.76 12.72
N GLY A 198 1.57 6.97 12.23
CA GLY A 198 2.67 7.48 11.42
C GLY A 198 2.20 8.11 10.10
N ASN A 199 1.36 7.38 9.37
CA ASN A 199 0.76 7.85 8.12
C ASN A 199 -0.09 9.11 8.34
N MET A 200 -0.91 9.15 9.40
CA MET A 200 -1.76 10.30 9.71
C MET A 200 -0.93 11.53 10.09
N ALA A 201 0.13 11.34 10.88
CA ALA A 201 1.04 12.43 11.22
C ALA A 201 1.68 13.03 9.97
N ASN A 202 2.07 12.19 9.00
CA ASN A 202 2.62 12.66 7.73
C ASN A 202 1.58 13.46 6.92
N VAL A 203 0.36 12.94 6.77
CA VAL A 203 -0.72 13.64 6.05
C VAL A 203 -1.05 15.00 6.68
N LEU A 204 -1.22 15.03 8.01
CA LEU A 204 -1.55 16.27 8.72
C LEU A 204 -0.41 17.30 8.61
N HIS A 205 0.85 16.85 8.64
CA HIS A 205 2.01 17.71 8.43
C HIS A 205 2.02 18.32 7.03
N GLU A 206 1.81 17.52 5.98
CA GLU A 206 1.74 17.99 4.58
C GLU A 206 0.60 18.98 4.35
N LEU A 207 -0.49 18.87 5.13
CA LEU A 207 -1.60 19.82 5.13
C LEU A 207 -1.31 21.11 5.94
N GLY A 208 -0.09 21.29 6.44
CA GLY A 208 0.33 22.47 7.19
C GLY A 208 -0.13 22.50 8.66
N MET A 209 -0.62 21.38 9.20
CA MET A 209 -1.08 21.32 10.59
C MET A 209 0.07 21.16 11.57
N HIS A 210 -0.12 21.69 12.78
CA HIS A 210 0.79 21.44 13.89
C HIS A 210 0.52 20.06 14.52
N VAL A 211 1.35 19.08 14.14
CA VAL A 211 1.27 17.71 14.67
C VAL A 211 2.26 17.52 15.82
N THR A 212 1.81 16.94 16.93
CA THR A 212 2.70 16.44 17.99
C THR A 212 2.62 14.91 18.04
N GLY A 213 3.70 14.23 17.68
CA GLY A 213 3.77 12.77 17.71
C GLY A 213 4.19 12.25 19.08
N TYR A 214 3.40 11.34 19.66
CA TYR A 214 3.80 10.57 20.84
C TYR A 214 3.89 9.10 20.46
N TRP A 215 5.11 8.65 20.27
CA TRP A 215 5.40 7.28 19.87
C TRP A 215 5.85 6.50 21.11
N ILE A 216 5.15 5.42 21.43
CA ILE A 216 5.68 4.47 22.41
C ILE A 216 6.78 3.71 21.70
N TYR A 217 8.04 4.08 21.95
CA TYR A 217 9.16 3.28 21.50
C TYR A 217 9.11 1.96 22.25
N HIS A 218 8.67 0.91 21.57
CA HIS A 218 8.88 -0.46 22.03
C HIS A 218 10.30 -0.85 21.59
N PRO A 219 11.30 -0.84 22.49
CA PRO A 219 12.61 -1.39 22.16
C PRO A 219 12.42 -2.81 21.62
N PRO A 220 13.22 -3.24 20.62
CA PRO A 220 13.09 -4.57 20.02
C PRO A 220 13.05 -5.72 21.03
N ALA A 221 13.65 -5.54 22.21
CA ALA A 221 13.63 -6.48 23.33
C ALA A 221 12.24 -6.73 23.96
N LEU A 222 11.27 -5.83 23.76
CA LEU A 222 9.90 -5.95 24.29
C LEU A 222 8.88 -6.44 23.24
N ALA A 223 9.32 -6.68 22.00
CA ALA A 223 8.47 -7.12 20.89
C ALA A 223 8.58 -8.63 20.59
N ALA A 224 9.24 -9.40 21.47
CA ALA A 224 9.45 -10.85 21.36
C ALA A 224 8.48 -11.64 22.27
#